data_AF-A0A1A0JI62-F1
#
_entry.id   AF-A0A1A0JI62-F1
#
_cell.length_a   1.000
_cell.length_b   1.000
_cell.length_c   1.000
_cell.angle_alpha   90.00
_cell.angle_beta   90.00
_cell.angle_gamma   90.00
#
_symmetry.space_group_name_H-M   'P 1'
#
loop_
_entity.id
_entity.type
_entity.pdbx_description
1 polymer ?
#
loop_
_entity_poly.entity_id
_entity_poly.type
_entity_poly.pdbx_seq_one_letter_code
_entity_poly.pdbx_strand_id
1 'polypeptide(L)'
;MLAELARPGLFTTAAPTAARTIAVTRTPVRPEPGSHLTLSQRMYLESFMRPCRADQVTSATHRVVWTDSDGIPNTGHVRAGGLGPIVPVAVRETVLALWHSLEADTALAERIAALTPHDRAVLGATTTDQDPIDIFRVGIEATGRALAQHALLAAATPYRTATEFARGLRDSGIFAAVATRWYWEQQASSYRRGMIAAAFDTQPDGTVRYTADTIATLRAMKDATIHDAHTVMRRATTEENLSVEAAIGKYHDELDLISRQYALLPAGVRPSCLAAMPHRIDGEHYSLLPEVVDRFVDLFTHTVAGLDIVETADATGDLAGTAEHLFYVPDMNCKHCVRTIGGVLESMQIAVREIDLISKRVRAEFRSARNRHRAFEALRDSGYNPTLAAPDPAG
;
A
#
# COMPACT_ATOMS: atom_id res chain seq x y z
N MET A 1 13.75 -13.29 14.31
CA MET A 1 14.43 -12.19 13.60
C MET A 1 13.65 -10.88 13.53
N LEU A 2 12.66 -10.62 12.63
CA LEU A 2 11.98 -9.30 12.61
C LEU A 2 11.31 -8.95 13.95
N ALA A 3 10.67 -9.94 14.57
CA ALA A 3 10.11 -9.81 15.90
C ALA A 3 11.16 -9.57 17.00
N GLU A 4 12.37 -10.09 16.85
CA GLU A 4 13.48 -9.86 17.80
C GLU A 4 14.07 -8.46 17.61
N LEU A 5 14.22 -8.00 16.36
CA LEU A 5 14.66 -6.63 16.05
C LEU A 5 13.71 -5.58 16.62
N ALA A 6 12.42 -5.89 16.61
CA ALA A 6 11.37 -5.03 17.16
C ALA A 6 11.37 -4.95 18.69
N ARG A 7 12.04 -5.86 19.41
CA ARG A 7 12.20 -5.76 20.88
C ARG A 7 13.34 -4.79 21.24
N PRO A 8 13.25 -4.08 22.38
CA PRO A 8 12.19 -4.15 23.41
C PRO A 8 10.89 -3.42 23.05
N GLY A 9 10.87 -2.68 21.96
CA GLY A 9 9.69 -2.00 21.41
C GLY A 9 10.09 -1.16 20.20
N LEU A 10 9.12 -0.87 19.34
CA LEU A 10 9.27 0.09 18.25
C LEU A 10 8.56 1.41 18.61
N PHE A 11 8.97 2.50 17.97
CA PHE A 11 8.25 3.77 18.00
C PHE A 11 8.14 4.46 19.38
N THR A 12 9.07 4.15 20.28
CA THR A 12 9.08 4.69 21.66
C THR A 12 9.22 6.22 21.69
N THR A 13 9.81 6.80 20.64
CA THR A 13 10.00 8.24 20.46
C THR A 13 8.97 8.89 19.54
N ALA A 14 8.03 8.13 18.96
CA ALA A 14 7.08 8.68 18.01
C ALA A 14 6.19 9.74 18.69
N ALA A 15 6.17 10.94 18.12
CA ALA A 15 5.35 12.05 18.59
C ALA A 15 4.25 12.35 17.55
N PRO A 16 3.06 12.79 17.98
CA PRO A 16 2.04 13.26 17.05
C PRO A 16 2.58 14.37 16.17
N THR A 17 2.07 14.44 14.93
CA THR A 17 2.37 15.54 14.03
C THR A 17 1.99 16.87 14.69
N ALA A 18 2.84 17.89 14.53
CA ALA A 18 2.54 19.24 14.98
C ALA A 18 1.25 19.75 14.34
N ALA A 19 0.49 20.57 15.08
CA ALA A 19 -0.75 21.12 14.57
C ALA A 19 -0.50 21.96 13.32
N ARG A 20 -1.28 21.73 12.25
CA ARG A 20 -1.08 22.38 10.95
C ARG A 20 -2.32 22.34 10.07
N THR A 21 -2.36 23.28 9.13
CA THR A 21 -3.31 23.25 8.02
C THR A 21 -2.68 22.57 6.80
N ILE A 22 -3.42 21.66 6.17
CA ILE A 22 -3.01 20.98 4.94
C ILE A 22 -4.01 21.33 3.83
N ALA A 23 -3.49 21.93 2.77
CA ALA A 23 -4.24 22.18 1.54
C ALA A 23 -4.42 20.88 0.77
N VAL A 24 -5.65 20.59 0.34
CA VAL A 24 -5.97 19.39 -0.45
C VAL A 24 -6.73 19.77 -1.71
N THR A 25 -6.36 19.15 -2.82
CA THR A 25 -7.13 19.23 -4.06
C THR A 25 -7.94 17.96 -4.23
N ARG A 26 -9.23 18.11 -4.54
CA ARG A 26 -10.18 17.00 -4.65
C ARG A 26 -10.79 16.96 -6.05
N THR A 27 -10.43 15.94 -6.82
CA THR A 27 -10.90 15.75 -8.20
C THR A 27 -11.90 14.59 -8.24
N PRO A 28 -13.12 14.77 -8.79
CA PRO A 28 -14.05 13.66 -9.02
C PRO A 28 -13.44 12.58 -9.92
N VAL A 29 -13.58 11.30 -9.54
CA VAL A 29 -13.26 10.19 -10.45
C VAL A 29 -14.48 9.91 -11.33
N ARG A 30 -14.24 9.57 -12.60
CA ARG A 30 -15.30 9.36 -13.59
C ARG A 30 -15.50 7.87 -13.87
N PRO A 31 -16.64 7.28 -13.46
CA PRO A 31 -17.00 5.92 -13.85
C PRO A 31 -17.22 5.78 -15.37
N GLU A 32 -17.14 4.55 -15.87
CA GLU A 32 -17.58 4.24 -17.23
C GLU A 32 -19.11 4.39 -17.37
N PRO A 33 -19.63 4.75 -18.55
CA PRO A 33 -21.08 4.77 -18.79
C PRO A 33 -21.74 3.42 -18.42
N GLY A 34 -22.78 3.47 -17.58
CA GLY A 34 -23.50 2.27 -17.12
C GLY A 34 -22.79 1.45 -16.04
N SER A 35 -21.69 1.96 -15.46
CA SER A 35 -20.91 1.31 -14.40
C SER A 35 -20.66 2.27 -13.24
N HIS A 36 -20.43 1.74 -12.03
CA HIS A 36 -19.89 2.52 -10.90
C HIS A 36 -18.36 2.45 -10.81
N LEU A 37 -17.73 1.64 -11.67
CA LEU A 37 -16.27 1.49 -11.76
C LEU A 37 -15.72 2.38 -12.88
N THR A 38 -14.50 2.89 -12.68
CA THR A 38 -13.71 3.49 -13.77
C THR A 38 -13.13 2.40 -14.67
N LEU A 39 -12.67 2.76 -15.88
CA LEU A 39 -12.03 1.83 -16.81
C LEU A 39 -10.87 1.06 -16.14
N SER A 40 -9.98 1.78 -15.45
CA SER A 40 -8.83 1.17 -14.76
C SER A 40 -9.27 0.21 -13.64
N GLN A 41 -10.34 0.53 -12.90
CA GLN A 41 -10.88 -0.35 -11.86
C GLN A 41 -11.50 -1.61 -12.45
N ARG A 42 -12.29 -1.48 -13.53
CA ARG A 42 -12.92 -2.62 -14.21
C ARG A 42 -11.86 -3.56 -14.81
N MET A 43 -10.88 -3.01 -15.53
CA MET A 43 -9.79 -3.80 -16.11
C MET A 43 -9.00 -4.55 -15.04
N TYR A 44 -8.70 -3.89 -13.91
CA TYR A 44 -8.04 -4.53 -12.78
C TYR A 44 -8.90 -5.65 -12.16
N LEU A 45 -10.19 -5.40 -11.98
CA LEU A 45 -11.15 -6.39 -11.47
C LEU A 45 -11.17 -7.65 -12.34
N GLU A 46 -11.33 -7.49 -13.65
CA GLU A 46 -11.42 -8.59 -14.63
C GLU A 46 -10.13 -9.41 -14.72
N SER A 47 -8.98 -8.74 -14.57
CA SER A 47 -7.66 -9.35 -14.78
C SER A 47 -7.12 -10.02 -13.52
N PHE A 48 -7.26 -9.37 -12.36
CA PHE A 48 -6.50 -9.72 -11.14
C PHE A 48 -7.36 -10.08 -9.94
N MET A 49 -8.67 -9.85 -10.01
CA MET A 49 -9.55 -10.02 -8.84
C MET A 49 -10.59 -11.13 -9.01
N ARG A 50 -10.45 -12.01 -10.00
CA ARG A 50 -11.36 -13.15 -10.18
C ARG A 50 -11.36 -14.04 -8.91
N PRO A 51 -12.53 -14.50 -8.42
CA PRO A 51 -13.87 -14.39 -9.01
C PRO A 51 -14.71 -13.21 -8.49
N CYS A 52 -14.11 -12.17 -7.92
CA CYS A 52 -14.82 -10.98 -7.45
C CYS A 52 -15.62 -10.32 -8.58
N ARG A 53 -16.86 -9.95 -8.28
CA ARG A 53 -17.78 -9.28 -9.20
C ARG A 53 -17.82 -7.78 -8.94
N ALA A 54 -18.27 -7.03 -9.94
CA ALA A 54 -18.34 -5.57 -9.85
C ALA A 54 -19.24 -5.08 -8.70
N ASP A 55 -20.37 -5.75 -8.43
CA ASP A 55 -21.29 -5.43 -7.32
C ASP A 55 -20.65 -5.58 -5.93
N GLN A 56 -19.56 -6.34 -5.82
CA GLN A 56 -18.82 -6.56 -4.57
C GLN A 56 -17.72 -5.52 -4.34
N VAL A 57 -17.53 -4.60 -5.29
CA VAL A 57 -16.50 -3.56 -5.24
C VAL A 57 -17.13 -2.22 -4.92
N THR A 58 -16.66 -1.58 -3.84
CA THR A 58 -16.91 -0.17 -3.59
C THR A 58 -15.84 0.68 -4.27
N SER A 59 -16.27 1.65 -5.08
CA SER A 59 -15.41 2.62 -5.74
C SER A 59 -15.42 3.96 -5.00
N ALA A 60 -14.25 4.60 -4.94
CA ALA A 60 -14.12 5.98 -4.53
C ALA A 60 -14.84 6.90 -5.52
N THR A 61 -15.19 8.09 -5.05
CA THR A 61 -15.86 9.11 -5.89
C THR A 61 -14.94 10.27 -6.21
N HIS A 62 -13.87 10.43 -5.43
CA HIS A 62 -12.89 11.49 -5.63
C HIS A 62 -11.48 10.95 -5.37
N ARG A 63 -10.53 11.47 -6.12
CA ARG A 63 -9.10 11.43 -5.81
C ARG A 63 -8.75 12.70 -5.04
N VAL A 64 -7.90 12.55 -4.04
CA VAL A 64 -7.37 13.65 -3.23
C VAL A 64 -5.87 13.70 -3.45
N VAL A 65 -5.32 14.89 -3.66
CA VAL A 65 -3.87 15.14 -3.75
C VAL A 65 -3.48 16.24 -2.77
N TRP A 66 -2.30 16.10 -2.16
CA TRP A 66 -1.75 17.05 -1.18
C TRP A 66 -0.23 16.91 -1.10
N THR A 67 0.42 17.82 -0.38
CA THR A 67 1.83 17.71 0.01
C THR A 67 1.89 17.44 1.51
N ASP A 68 2.64 16.41 1.92
CA ASP A 68 2.77 16.04 3.34
C ASP A 68 3.79 16.90 4.10
N SER A 69 3.99 16.62 5.38
CA SER A 69 4.91 17.39 6.22
C SER A 69 6.35 17.44 5.77
N ASP A 70 6.78 16.43 5.03
CA ASP A 70 8.16 16.31 4.56
C ASP A 70 8.33 16.97 3.19
N GLY A 71 7.29 17.64 2.68
CA GLY A 71 7.30 18.24 1.36
C GLY A 71 7.27 17.15 0.29
N ILE A 72 6.52 16.06 0.47
CA ILE A 72 6.38 15.00 -0.52
C ILE A 72 4.95 15.00 -1.07
N PRO A 73 4.76 14.93 -2.40
CA PRO A 73 3.42 14.87 -2.99
C PRO A 73 2.78 13.51 -2.70
N ASN A 74 1.50 13.54 -2.36
CA ASN A 74 0.69 12.40 -1.97
C ASN A 74 -0.61 12.33 -2.78
N THR A 75 -1.15 11.12 -2.90
CA THR A 75 -2.45 10.85 -3.51
C THR A 75 -3.24 9.85 -2.68
N GLY A 76 -4.55 10.01 -2.64
CA GLY A 76 -5.48 9.17 -1.90
C GLY A 76 -6.86 9.20 -2.52
N HIS A 77 -7.77 8.41 -1.96
CA HIS A 77 -9.12 8.25 -2.50
C HIS A 77 -10.15 8.39 -1.40
N VAL A 78 -11.25 9.08 -1.71
CA VAL A 78 -12.35 9.29 -0.77
C VAL A 78 -13.71 9.08 -1.44
N ARG A 79 -14.70 8.77 -0.60
CA ARG A 79 -16.10 8.68 -1.00
C ARG A 79 -16.85 9.92 -0.55
N ALA A 80 -17.69 10.47 -1.43
CA ALA A 80 -18.62 11.53 -1.11
C ALA A 80 -19.59 11.05 -0.03
N GLY A 81 -19.83 11.88 0.99
CA GLY A 81 -20.59 11.50 2.17
C GLY A 81 -19.87 10.52 3.12
N GLY A 82 -18.58 10.23 2.87
CA GLY A 82 -17.71 9.51 3.81
C GLY A 82 -17.00 10.45 4.78
N LEU A 83 -15.93 9.94 5.42
CA LEU A 83 -15.15 10.71 6.41
C LEU A 83 -14.30 11.84 5.80
N GLY A 84 -14.23 11.94 4.47
CA GLY A 84 -13.55 13.02 3.76
C GLY A 84 -12.02 12.89 3.71
N PRO A 85 -11.32 13.95 3.21
CA PRO A 85 -9.87 13.95 2.99
C PRO A 85 -9.02 13.80 4.25
N ILE A 86 -9.57 14.10 5.44
CA ILE A 86 -8.85 14.00 6.71
C ILE A 86 -8.25 12.60 6.95
N VAL A 87 -8.92 11.53 6.52
CA VAL A 87 -8.43 10.17 6.77
C VAL A 87 -7.13 9.86 6.01
N PRO A 88 -7.07 9.93 4.66
CA PRO A 88 -5.82 9.65 3.96
C PRO A 88 -4.69 10.63 4.33
N VAL A 89 -5.00 11.90 4.62
CA VAL A 89 -4.01 12.89 5.05
C VAL A 89 -3.44 12.53 6.44
N ALA A 90 -4.29 12.34 7.45
CA ALA A 90 -3.85 11.99 8.79
C ALA A 90 -3.15 10.62 8.83
N VAL A 91 -3.54 9.67 7.98
CA VAL A 91 -2.82 8.41 7.79
C VAL A 91 -1.39 8.68 7.37
N ARG A 92 -1.17 9.51 6.35
CA ARG A 92 0.18 9.81 5.86
C ARG A 92 1.03 10.52 6.90
N GLU A 93 0.48 11.52 7.57
CA GLU A 93 1.18 12.24 8.64
C GLU A 93 1.56 11.30 9.81
N THR A 94 0.69 10.33 10.12
CA THR A 94 0.98 9.28 11.11
C THR A 94 2.09 8.34 10.64
N VAL A 95 2.08 7.95 9.36
CA VAL A 95 3.15 7.14 8.76
C VAL A 95 4.49 7.86 8.89
N LEU A 96 4.55 9.15 8.55
CA LEU A 96 5.77 9.95 8.64
C LEU A 96 6.31 10.02 10.07
N ALA A 97 5.45 10.32 11.05
CA ALA A 97 5.84 10.36 12.45
C ALA A 97 6.43 9.03 12.94
N LEU A 98 5.88 7.89 12.51
CA LEU A 98 6.44 6.56 12.82
C LEU A 98 7.75 6.29 12.06
N TRP A 99 7.87 6.74 10.81
CA TRP A 99 9.10 6.64 10.04
C TRP A 99 10.25 7.43 10.66
N HIS A 100 10.01 8.69 11.04
CA HIS A 100 11.01 9.51 11.74
C HIS A 100 11.43 8.87 13.07
N SER A 101 10.47 8.27 13.79
CA SER A 101 10.79 7.54 15.03
C SER A 101 11.68 6.32 14.78
N LEU A 102 11.46 5.57 13.70
CA LEU A 102 12.36 4.48 13.30
C LEU A 102 13.75 4.96 12.92
N GLU A 103 13.84 6.06 12.17
CA GLU A 103 15.12 6.65 11.76
C GLU A 103 15.94 7.17 12.96
N ALA A 104 15.25 7.74 13.96
CA ALA A 104 15.89 8.25 15.16
C ALA A 104 16.29 7.15 16.17
N ASP A 105 15.82 5.91 15.99
CA ASP A 105 16.10 4.79 16.90
C ASP A 105 17.51 4.21 16.67
N THR A 106 18.49 4.83 17.33
CA THR A 106 19.89 4.38 17.31
C THR A 106 20.07 2.94 17.81
N ALA A 107 19.29 2.51 18.80
CA ALA A 107 19.37 1.15 19.32
C ALA A 107 18.85 0.13 18.29
N LEU A 108 17.79 0.45 17.55
CA LEU A 108 17.33 -0.38 16.43
C LEU A 108 18.38 -0.43 15.32
N ALA A 109 18.99 0.70 14.98
CA ALA A 109 20.06 0.76 13.98
C ALA A 109 21.25 -0.14 14.36
N GLU A 110 21.67 -0.13 15.62
CA GLU A 110 22.71 -1.03 16.14
C GLU A 110 22.31 -2.52 16.03
N ARG A 111 21.06 -2.88 16.38
CA ARG A 111 20.54 -4.25 16.23
C ARG A 111 20.53 -4.70 14.76
N ILE A 112 20.16 -3.82 13.83
CA ILE A 112 20.16 -4.09 12.39
C ILE A 112 21.59 -4.23 11.85
N ALA A 113 22.53 -3.40 12.32
CA ALA A 113 23.93 -3.48 11.93
C ALA A 113 24.56 -4.81 12.37
N ALA A 114 24.17 -5.32 13.54
CA ALA A 114 24.64 -6.58 14.10
C ALA A 114 24.10 -7.85 13.38
N LEU A 115 23.17 -7.72 12.43
CA LEU A 115 22.63 -8.89 11.71
C LEU A 115 23.72 -9.62 10.92
N THR A 116 23.75 -10.94 11.10
CA THR A 116 24.70 -11.81 10.42
C THR A 116 24.38 -11.95 8.93
N PRO A 117 25.33 -12.41 8.09
CA PRO A 117 25.02 -12.72 6.68
C PRO A 117 23.89 -13.73 6.53
N HIS A 118 23.76 -14.68 7.46
CA HIS A 118 22.67 -15.66 7.48
C HIS A 118 21.31 -14.99 7.70
N ASP A 119 21.22 -14.09 8.68
CA ASP A 119 20.00 -13.32 8.98
C ASP A 119 19.55 -12.51 7.76
N ARG A 120 20.49 -11.83 7.10
CA ARG A 120 20.23 -11.07 5.88
C ARG A 120 19.76 -11.95 4.73
N ALA A 121 20.32 -13.16 4.58
CA ALA A 121 19.87 -14.12 3.58
C ALA A 121 18.43 -14.61 3.87
N VAL A 122 18.08 -14.86 5.13
CA VAL A 122 16.71 -15.21 5.54
C VAL A 122 15.74 -14.07 5.19
N LEU A 123 16.08 -12.81 5.48
CA LEU A 123 15.26 -11.65 5.07
C LEU A 123 15.07 -11.61 3.55
N GLY A 124 16.16 -11.71 2.80
CA GLY A 124 16.14 -11.67 1.34
C GLY A 124 15.31 -12.79 0.69
N ALA A 125 15.18 -13.94 1.36
CA ALA A 125 14.34 -15.04 0.90
C ALA A 125 12.86 -14.88 1.25
N THR A 126 12.51 -14.07 2.26
CA THR A 126 11.15 -14.05 2.83
C THR A 126 10.32 -12.85 2.36
N THR A 127 10.95 -11.73 2.01
CA THR A 127 10.27 -10.47 1.68
C THR A 127 10.90 -9.80 0.47
N THR A 128 10.10 -9.02 -0.25
CA THR A 128 10.56 -8.21 -1.38
C THR A 128 11.52 -7.10 -0.94
N ASP A 129 11.24 -6.49 0.20
CA ASP A 129 12.13 -5.54 0.84
C ASP A 129 13.14 -6.31 1.71
N GLN A 130 14.43 -6.00 1.55
CA GLN A 130 15.53 -6.79 2.11
C GLN A 130 16.23 -6.12 3.29
N ASP A 131 16.06 -4.80 3.43
CA ASP A 131 16.56 -4.06 4.59
C ASP A 131 15.49 -4.09 5.69
N PRO A 132 15.82 -4.48 6.95
CA PRO A 132 14.89 -4.41 8.06
C PRO A 132 14.15 -3.08 8.20
N ILE A 133 14.83 -1.95 7.98
CA ILE A 133 14.20 -0.64 8.12
C ILE A 133 13.11 -0.43 7.05
N ASP A 134 13.38 -0.85 5.82
CA ASP A 134 12.42 -0.81 4.72
C ASP A 134 11.22 -1.72 5.00
N ILE A 135 11.46 -2.92 5.55
CA ILE A 135 10.41 -3.86 5.92
C ILE A 135 9.46 -3.25 6.96
N PHE A 136 10.00 -2.60 8.01
CA PHE A 136 9.17 -1.93 9.01
C PHE A 136 8.40 -0.76 8.40
N ARG A 137 9.04 0.06 7.57
CA ARG A 137 8.38 1.17 6.85
C ARG A 137 7.21 0.70 6.00
N VAL A 138 7.41 -0.38 5.24
CA VAL A 138 6.36 -0.97 4.39
C VAL A 138 5.23 -1.55 5.24
N GLY A 139 5.52 -2.12 6.40
CA GLY A 139 4.50 -2.57 7.37
C GLY A 139 3.64 -1.43 7.93
N ILE A 140 4.25 -0.29 8.24
CA ILE A 140 3.56 0.93 8.68
C ILE A 140 2.67 1.46 7.55
N GLU A 141 3.20 1.55 6.33
CA GLU A 141 2.44 1.94 5.14
C GLU A 141 1.26 0.99 4.88
N ALA A 142 1.43 -0.32 5.05
CA ALA A 142 0.36 -1.29 4.90
C ALA A 142 -0.75 -1.11 5.94
N THR A 143 -0.37 -0.75 7.18
CA THR A 143 -1.30 -0.43 8.26
C THR A 143 -2.09 0.85 7.93
N GLY A 144 -1.40 1.91 7.50
CA GLY A 144 -2.03 3.14 7.05
C GLY A 144 -2.98 2.94 5.87
N ARG A 145 -2.55 2.19 4.85
CA ARG A 145 -3.39 1.81 3.71
C ARG A 145 -4.62 1.03 4.15
N ALA A 146 -4.51 0.12 5.12
CA ALA A 146 -5.67 -0.60 5.63
C ALA A 146 -6.70 0.38 6.18
N LEU A 147 -6.29 1.36 6.99
CA LEU A 147 -7.20 2.38 7.52
C LEU A 147 -7.80 3.26 6.42
N ALA A 148 -6.96 3.85 5.56
CA ALA A 148 -7.40 4.77 4.51
C ALA A 148 -8.32 4.11 3.48
N GLN A 149 -8.00 2.89 3.06
CA GLN A 149 -8.81 2.16 2.09
C GLN A 149 -10.18 1.76 2.65
N HIS A 150 -10.23 1.30 3.91
CA HIS A 150 -11.50 0.90 4.53
C HIS A 150 -12.40 2.10 4.83
N ALA A 151 -11.87 3.32 4.90
CA ALA A 151 -12.68 4.52 5.04
C ALA A 151 -13.65 4.75 3.87
N LEU A 152 -13.43 4.10 2.71
CA LEU A 152 -14.41 4.04 1.63
C LEU A 152 -15.74 3.38 2.06
N LEU A 153 -15.69 2.53 3.09
CA LEU A 153 -16.83 1.80 3.66
C LEU A 153 -17.41 2.48 4.91
N ALA A 154 -16.92 3.65 5.31
CA ALA A 154 -17.28 4.28 6.59
C ALA A 154 -18.81 4.48 6.76
N ALA A 155 -19.53 4.76 5.67
CA ALA A 155 -20.98 4.92 5.68
C ALA A 155 -21.76 3.65 6.10
N ALA A 156 -21.15 2.47 6.00
CA ALA A 156 -21.72 1.19 6.41
C ALA A 156 -21.37 0.81 7.87
N THR A 157 -20.73 1.72 8.61
CA THR A 157 -20.30 1.51 10.00
C THR A 157 -21.05 2.46 10.94
N PRO A 158 -21.03 2.25 12.27
CA PRO A 158 -21.59 3.22 13.21
C PRO A 158 -20.64 4.40 13.51
N TYR A 159 -19.39 4.32 13.07
CA TYR A 159 -18.36 5.33 13.34
C TYR A 159 -18.60 6.60 12.51
N ARG A 160 -18.55 7.79 13.13
CA ARG A 160 -18.88 9.07 12.48
C ARG A 160 -17.70 10.02 12.38
N THR A 161 -16.65 9.78 13.15
CA THR A 161 -15.39 10.53 13.07
C THR A 161 -14.24 9.64 12.61
N ALA A 162 -13.17 10.25 12.08
CA ALA A 162 -11.95 9.53 11.71
C ALA A 162 -11.34 8.77 12.91
N THR A 163 -11.33 9.40 14.09
CA THR A 163 -10.88 8.84 15.37
C THR A 163 -11.69 7.61 15.78
N GLU A 164 -13.03 7.72 15.78
CA GLU A 164 -13.92 6.59 16.08
C GLU A 164 -13.71 5.46 15.08
N PHE A 165 -13.56 5.79 13.79
CA PHE A 165 -13.37 4.80 12.74
C PHE A 165 -12.06 4.01 12.92
N ALA A 166 -10.94 4.69 13.21
CA ALA A 166 -9.65 4.03 13.43
C ALA A 166 -9.67 3.08 14.64
N ARG A 167 -10.20 3.56 15.77
CA ARG A 167 -10.38 2.73 16.99
C ARG A 167 -11.33 1.57 16.73
N GLY A 168 -12.45 1.85 16.09
CA GLY A 168 -13.44 0.85 15.70
C GLY A 168 -12.85 -0.27 14.84
N LEU A 169 -12.03 0.04 13.83
CA LEU A 169 -11.36 -0.96 13.00
C LEU A 169 -10.35 -1.80 13.80
N ARG A 170 -9.61 -1.20 14.73
CA ARG A 170 -8.70 -1.90 15.65
C ARG A 170 -9.46 -2.86 16.54
N ASP A 171 -10.46 -2.34 17.26
CA ASP A 171 -11.23 -3.10 18.24
C ASP A 171 -12.05 -4.23 17.55
N SER A 172 -12.41 -4.03 16.28
CA SER A 172 -13.04 -5.03 15.42
C SER A 172 -12.08 -6.07 14.82
N GLY A 173 -10.76 -5.94 15.04
CA GLY A 173 -9.75 -6.84 14.50
C GLY A 173 -9.58 -6.76 12.97
N ILE A 174 -9.99 -5.66 12.33
CA ILE A 174 -9.95 -5.53 10.87
C ILE A 174 -8.51 -5.50 10.35
N PHE A 175 -7.56 -4.87 11.04
CA PHE A 175 -6.14 -4.89 10.65
C PHE A 175 -5.58 -6.32 10.59
N ALA A 176 -5.90 -7.16 11.59
CA ALA A 176 -5.53 -8.58 11.60
C ALA A 176 -6.23 -9.37 10.48
N ALA A 177 -7.51 -9.07 10.20
CA ALA A 177 -8.23 -9.66 9.08
C ALA A 177 -7.59 -9.31 7.72
N VAL A 178 -7.16 -8.06 7.53
CA VAL A 178 -6.43 -7.62 6.33
C VAL A 178 -5.13 -8.39 6.19
N ALA A 179 -4.29 -8.38 7.23
CA ALA A 179 -2.98 -9.02 7.23
C ALA A 179 -3.04 -10.53 6.91
N THR A 180 -4.10 -11.22 7.33
CA THR A 180 -4.18 -12.69 7.19
C THR A 180 -5.01 -13.16 5.99
N ARG A 181 -6.04 -12.40 5.59
CA ARG A 181 -7.02 -12.85 4.58
C ARG A 181 -6.78 -12.26 3.19
N TRP A 182 -6.31 -11.03 3.11
CA TRP A 182 -5.99 -10.43 1.82
C TRP A 182 -4.71 -11.06 1.28
N TYR A 183 -4.54 -11.04 -0.04
CA TYR A 183 -3.24 -11.35 -0.64
C TYR A 183 -2.42 -10.06 -0.81
N TRP A 184 -1.09 -10.17 -0.71
CA TRP A 184 -0.17 -9.05 -0.55
C TRP A 184 -0.33 -7.91 -1.58
N GLU A 185 -0.51 -8.24 -2.86
CA GLU A 185 -0.66 -7.23 -3.92
C GLU A 185 -2.06 -6.62 -4.01
N GLN A 186 -3.08 -7.31 -3.50
CA GLN A 186 -4.47 -6.88 -3.60
C GLN A 186 -4.66 -5.50 -2.96
N GLN A 187 -4.21 -5.36 -1.71
CA GLN A 187 -4.45 -4.17 -0.91
C GLN A 187 -3.81 -2.94 -1.56
N ALA A 188 -2.53 -3.03 -1.92
CA ALA A 188 -1.81 -1.91 -2.52
C ALA A 188 -2.41 -1.51 -3.88
N SER A 189 -2.66 -2.48 -4.76
CA SER A 189 -3.14 -2.20 -6.12
C SER A 189 -4.58 -1.68 -6.17
N SER A 190 -5.45 -2.16 -5.29
CA SER A 190 -6.83 -1.65 -5.17
C SER A 190 -6.88 -0.30 -4.46
N TYR A 191 -6.01 -0.05 -3.46
CA TYR A 191 -5.87 1.26 -2.82
C TYR A 191 -5.46 2.35 -3.83
N ARG A 192 -4.46 2.09 -4.67
CA ARG A 192 -3.99 3.03 -5.71
C ARG A 192 -5.05 3.35 -6.77
N ARG A 193 -6.01 2.45 -6.96
CA ARG A 193 -7.14 2.62 -7.88
C ARG A 193 -8.40 3.16 -7.20
N GLY A 194 -8.35 3.42 -5.89
CA GLY A 194 -9.50 3.93 -5.15
C GLY A 194 -10.67 2.96 -5.12
N MET A 195 -10.42 1.67 -4.96
CA MET A 195 -11.46 0.64 -4.88
C MET A 195 -11.21 -0.31 -3.71
N ILE A 196 -12.26 -0.96 -3.22
CA ILE A 196 -12.16 -2.00 -2.18
C ILE A 196 -13.21 -3.09 -2.44
N ALA A 197 -12.76 -4.35 -2.41
CA ALA A 197 -13.62 -5.54 -2.54
C ALA A 197 -13.98 -6.12 -1.17
N ALA A 198 -14.61 -5.30 -0.34
CA ALA A 198 -15.06 -5.69 0.98
C ALA A 198 -16.34 -4.94 1.37
N ALA A 199 -17.14 -5.58 2.20
CA ALA A 199 -18.29 -5.00 2.86
C ALA A 199 -18.27 -5.35 4.35
N PHE A 200 -18.89 -4.49 5.16
CA PHE A 200 -19.00 -4.67 6.61
C PHE A 200 -20.43 -4.98 7.04
N ASP A 201 -20.55 -5.85 8.03
CA ASP A 201 -21.72 -6.01 8.87
C ASP A 201 -21.44 -5.39 10.24
N THR A 202 -22.27 -4.43 10.65
CA THR A 202 -22.23 -3.85 12.00
C THR A 202 -22.85 -4.83 12.99
N GLN A 203 -22.12 -5.13 14.05
CA GLN A 203 -22.53 -6.03 15.12
C GLN A 203 -23.33 -5.27 16.20
N PRO A 204 -24.12 -5.97 17.05
CA PRO A 204 -24.90 -5.32 18.11
C PRO A 204 -24.07 -4.52 19.13
N ASP A 205 -22.80 -4.87 19.32
CA ASP A 205 -21.86 -4.18 20.21
C ASP A 205 -21.19 -2.95 19.56
N GLY A 206 -21.56 -2.61 18.33
CA GLY A 206 -20.99 -1.50 17.56
C GLY A 206 -19.71 -1.85 16.80
N THR A 207 -19.14 -3.04 16.98
CA THR A 207 -18.00 -3.51 16.17
C THR A 207 -18.44 -3.83 14.74
N VAL A 208 -17.49 -3.98 13.83
CA VAL A 208 -17.76 -4.36 12.44
C VAL A 208 -17.05 -5.66 12.08
N ARG A 209 -17.64 -6.46 11.18
CA ARG A 209 -17.01 -7.67 10.63
C ARG A 209 -17.14 -7.66 9.12
N TYR A 210 -16.20 -8.31 8.42
CA TYR A 210 -16.45 -8.60 7.01
C TYR A 210 -17.68 -9.49 6.87
N THR A 211 -18.51 -9.19 5.87
CA THR A 211 -19.64 -10.04 5.49
C THR A 211 -19.17 -11.45 5.14
N ALA A 212 -20.03 -12.46 5.28
CA ALA A 212 -19.71 -13.83 4.87
C ALA A 212 -19.28 -13.88 3.38
N ASP A 213 -19.96 -13.12 2.53
CA ASP A 213 -19.64 -12.99 1.10
C ASP A 213 -18.25 -12.39 0.89
N THR A 214 -17.88 -11.33 1.63
CA THR A 214 -16.53 -10.74 1.55
C THR A 214 -15.48 -11.78 1.93
N ILE A 215 -15.68 -12.53 3.01
CA ILE A 215 -14.73 -13.56 3.45
C ILE A 215 -14.59 -14.65 2.39
N ALA A 216 -15.70 -15.13 1.83
CA ALA A 216 -15.71 -16.14 0.79
C ALA A 216 -15.00 -15.66 -0.49
N THR A 217 -15.28 -14.43 -0.92
CA THR A 217 -14.66 -13.84 -2.12
C THR A 217 -13.17 -13.60 -1.94
N LEU A 218 -12.73 -12.98 -0.84
CA LEU A 218 -11.30 -12.77 -0.57
C LEU A 218 -10.52 -14.09 -0.53
N ARG A 219 -11.11 -15.13 0.08
CA ARG A 219 -10.53 -16.48 0.07
C ARG A 219 -10.44 -17.04 -1.34
N ALA A 220 -11.53 -16.97 -2.11
CA ALA A 220 -11.54 -17.50 -3.47
C ALA A 220 -10.53 -16.79 -4.38
N MET A 221 -10.38 -15.46 -4.24
CA MET A 221 -9.38 -14.69 -4.96
C MET A 221 -7.96 -15.14 -4.60
N LYS A 222 -7.66 -15.25 -3.31
CA LYS A 222 -6.37 -15.72 -2.81
C LYS A 222 -6.04 -17.14 -3.29
N ASP A 223 -7.04 -18.03 -3.30
CA ASP A 223 -6.88 -19.42 -3.77
C ASP A 223 -6.62 -19.45 -5.29
N ALA A 224 -7.31 -18.62 -6.07
CA ALA A 224 -7.07 -18.47 -7.51
C ALA A 224 -5.65 -17.93 -7.79
N THR A 225 -5.21 -16.88 -7.09
CA THR A 225 -3.85 -16.33 -7.24
C THR A 225 -2.78 -17.37 -6.92
N ILE A 226 -2.92 -18.14 -5.84
CA ILE A 226 -1.98 -19.21 -5.49
C ILE A 226 -1.99 -20.30 -6.58
N HIS A 227 -3.17 -20.67 -7.07
CA HIS A 227 -3.29 -21.67 -8.13
C HIS A 227 -2.60 -21.24 -9.43
N ASP A 228 -2.79 -19.99 -9.85
CA ASP A 228 -2.17 -19.41 -11.05
C ASP A 228 -0.64 -19.39 -10.88
N ALA A 229 -0.14 -18.97 -9.72
CA ALA A 229 1.30 -18.96 -9.41
C ALA A 229 1.92 -20.37 -9.50
N HIS A 230 1.24 -21.37 -8.92
CA HIS A 230 1.66 -22.77 -8.98
C HIS A 230 1.58 -23.33 -10.40
N THR A 231 0.63 -22.89 -11.22
CA THR A 231 0.49 -23.32 -12.62
C THR A 231 1.67 -22.82 -13.45
N VAL A 232 2.02 -21.54 -13.32
CA VAL A 232 3.21 -20.96 -13.98
C VAL A 232 4.48 -21.70 -13.54
N MET A 233 4.68 -21.90 -12.23
CA MET A 233 5.87 -22.58 -11.72
C MET A 233 5.94 -24.05 -12.15
N ARG A 234 4.81 -24.75 -12.19
CA ARG A 234 4.74 -26.13 -12.67
C ARG A 234 5.09 -26.21 -14.15
N ARG A 235 4.47 -25.40 -15.01
CA ARG A 235 4.84 -25.32 -16.44
C ARG A 235 6.35 -25.14 -16.61
N ALA A 236 6.91 -24.15 -15.91
CA ALA A 236 8.34 -23.85 -15.98
C ALA A 236 9.24 -25.03 -15.56
N THR A 237 8.91 -25.68 -14.45
CA THR A 237 9.78 -26.70 -13.83
C THR A 237 9.56 -28.10 -14.38
N THR A 238 8.34 -28.44 -14.82
CA THR A 238 8.01 -29.79 -15.31
C THR A 238 7.96 -29.89 -16.83
N GLU A 239 7.41 -28.89 -17.52
CA GLU A 239 7.27 -28.94 -18.99
C GLU A 239 8.52 -28.38 -19.67
N GLU A 240 9.07 -27.29 -19.13
CA GLU A 240 10.25 -26.63 -19.70
C GLU A 240 11.58 -27.04 -19.05
N ASN A 241 11.55 -27.87 -17.99
CA ASN A 241 12.72 -28.35 -17.25
C ASN A 241 13.64 -27.25 -16.72
N LEU A 242 13.09 -26.07 -16.41
CA LEU A 242 13.85 -24.98 -15.80
C LEU A 242 14.09 -25.28 -14.32
N SER A 243 15.27 -24.85 -13.82
CA SER A 243 15.46 -24.72 -12.37
C SER A 243 14.50 -23.67 -11.81
N VAL A 244 14.22 -23.69 -10.51
CA VAL A 244 13.38 -22.67 -9.86
C VAL A 244 13.92 -21.26 -10.12
N GLU A 245 15.24 -21.07 -10.04
CA GLU A 245 15.89 -19.79 -10.32
C GLU A 245 15.68 -19.34 -11.78
N ALA A 246 15.88 -20.24 -12.74
CA ALA A 246 15.66 -19.95 -14.16
C ALA A 246 14.18 -19.71 -14.49
N ALA A 247 13.26 -20.43 -13.84
CA ALA A 247 11.82 -20.23 -13.96
C ALA A 247 11.41 -18.85 -13.46
N ILE A 248 11.91 -18.43 -12.29
CA ILE A 248 11.69 -17.09 -11.74
C ILE A 248 12.25 -16.02 -12.66
N GLY A 249 13.44 -16.23 -13.24
CA GLY A 249 14.03 -15.30 -14.19
C GLY A 249 13.21 -15.17 -15.46
N LYS A 250 12.77 -16.29 -16.04
CA LYS A 250 11.99 -16.31 -17.29
C LYS A 250 10.58 -15.74 -17.12
N TYR A 251 9.88 -16.14 -16.06
CA TYR A 251 8.51 -15.75 -15.79
C TYR A 251 8.42 -14.62 -14.77
N HIS A 252 9.46 -13.81 -14.67
CA HIS A 252 9.54 -12.72 -13.71
C HIS A 252 8.30 -11.84 -13.77
N ASP A 253 7.88 -11.41 -14.97
CA ASP A 253 6.75 -10.49 -15.13
C ASP A 253 5.41 -11.15 -14.78
N GLU A 254 5.20 -12.40 -15.20
CA GLU A 254 4.00 -13.16 -14.81
C GLU A 254 3.95 -13.39 -13.29
N LEU A 255 5.08 -13.71 -12.67
CA LEU A 255 5.17 -14.02 -11.24
C LEU A 255 5.18 -12.77 -10.35
N ASP A 256 5.69 -11.63 -10.81
CA ASP A 256 5.60 -10.34 -10.10
C ASP A 256 4.18 -9.75 -10.19
N LEU A 257 3.34 -10.19 -11.14
CA LEU A 257 1.91 -9.84 -11.22
C LEU A 257 0.98 -10.75 -10.39
N ILE A 258 1.44 -11.95 -10.02
CA ILE A 258 0.67 -12.97 -9.30
C ILE A 258 1.23 -13.16 -7.86
N SER A 259 2.29 -12.43 -7.51
CA SER A 259 3.15 -12.61 -6.32
C SER A 259 3.99 -13.89 -6.31
N ARG A 260 5.28 -13.75 -6.66
CA ARG A 260 6.34 -14.78 -6.65
C ARG A 260 6.37 -15.61 -5.37
N GLN A 261 6.04 -15.00 -4.23
CA GLN A 261 6.02 -15.71 -2.93
C GLN A 261 5.05 -16.90 -2.94
N TYR A 262 3.95 -16.81 -3.68
CA TYR A 262 2.97 -17.90 -3.76
C TYR A 262 3.42 -19.02 -4.67
N ALA A 263 4.19 -18.72 -5.71
CA ALA A 263 4.71 -19.74 -6.62
C ALA A 263 5.66 -20.74 -5.93
N LEU A 264 6.24 -20.34 -4.79
CA LEU A 264 7.19 -21.13 -4.01
C LEU A 264 6.58 -21.77 -2.76
N LEU A 265 5.26 -21.61 -2.55
CA LEU A 265 4.60 -22.26 -1.42
C LEU A 265 4.54 -23.78 -1.65
N PRO A 266 4.86 -24.60 -0.63
CA PRO A 266 4.59 -26.03 -0.72
C PRO A 266 3.10 -26.31 -0.89
N ALA A 267 2.76 -27.42 -1.54
CA ALA A 267 1.37 -27.82 -1.73
C ALA A 267 0.63 -27.93 -0.38
N GLY A 268 -0.55 -27.30 -0.30
CA GLY A 268 -1.37 -27.29 0.92
C GLY A 268 -0.96 -26.26 1.98
N VAL A 269 0.17 -25.56 1.81
CA VAL A 269 0.60 -24.49 2.72
C VAL A 269 -0.13 -23.19 2.39
N ARG A 270 -0.59 -22.50 3.42
CA ARG A 270 -1.22 -21.17 3.30
C ARG A 270 -0.19 -20.09 3.61
N PRO A 271 -0.16 -18.99 2.83
CA PRO A 271 0.73 -17.88 3.14
C PRO A 271 0.29 -17.24 4.45
N SER A 272 1.28 -16.89 5.27
CA SER A 272 1.10 -16.26 6.57
C SER A 272 1.77 -14.89 6.57
N CYS A 273 1.12 -13.88 7.15
CA CYS A 273 1.76 -12.60 7.38
C CYS A 273 2.75 -12.73 8.53
N LEU A 274 4.03 -12.46 8.26
CA LEU A 274 5.09 -12.54 9.26
C LEU A 274 4.82 -11.63 10.46
N ALA A 275 4.22 -10.45 10.25
CA ALA A 275 3.90 -9.55 11.34
C ALA A 275 2.81 -10.11 12.26
N ALA A 276 1.88 -10.92 11.73
CA ALA A 276 0.80 -11.55 12.49
C ALA A 276 1.20 -12.91 13.09
N MET A 277 2.39 -13.44 12.77
CA MET A 277 2.83 -14.70 13.31
C MET A 277 3.17 -14.57 14.81
N PRO A 278 2.74 -15.53 15.65
CA PRO A 278 3.17 -15.58 17.03
C PRO A 278 4.60 -16.12 17.12
N HIS A 279 5.44 -15.41 17.85
CA HIS A 279 6.79 -15.79 18.21
C HIS A 279 6.86 -16.10 19.71
N ARG A 280 7.86 -16.90 20.11
CA ARG A 280 8.26 -17.02 21.51
C ARG A 280 9.62 -16.37 21.67
N ILE A 281 9.68 -15.27 22.39
CA ILE A 281 10.92 -14.53 22.64
C ILE A 281 11.02 -14.34 24.15
N ASP A 282 12.14 -14.78 24.74
CA ASP A 282 12.37 -14.77 26.20
C ASP A 282 11.25 -15.44 27.02
N GLY A 283 10.62 -16.48 26.44
CA GLY A 283 9.54 -17.24 27.07
C GLY A 283 8.13 -16.67 26.86
N GLU A 284 8.00 -15.42 26.39
CA GLU A 284 6.74 -14.71 26.17
C GLU A 284 6.22 -14.86 24.74
N HIS A 285 4.90 -14.80 24.57
CA HIS A 285 4.27 -14.72 23.26
C HIS A 285 4.36 -13.30 22.71
N TYR A 286 4.90 -13.15 21.49
CA TYR A 286 5.08 -11.86 20.85
C TYR A 286 4.60 -11.89 19.40
N SER A 287 3.89 -10.86 18.96
CA SER A 287 3.55 -10.65 17.55
C SER A 287 3.73 -9.17 17.23
N LEU A 288 4.26 -8.87 16.05
CA LEU A 288 4.60 -7.50 15.67
C LEU A 288 3.35 -6.69 15.28
N LEU A 289 2.34 -7.34 14.71
CA LEU A 289 1.17 -6.66 14.15
C LEU A 289 0.38 -5.88 15.21
N PRO A 290 0.04 -6.44 16.40
CA PRO A 290 -0.64 -5.68 17.44
C PRO A 290 0.12 -4.42 17.87
N GLU A 291 1.44 -4.53 18.11
CA GLU A 291 2.30 -3.40 18.50
C GLU A 291 2.25 -2.26 17.48
N VAL A 292 2.35 -2.59 16.19
CA VAL A 292 2.27 -1.60 15.10
C VAL A 292 0.88 -0.98 15.03
N VAL A 293 -0.18 -1.79 15.10
CA VAL A 293 -1.56 -1.33 14.96
C VAL A 293 -1.97 -0.43 16.12
N ASP A 294 -1.67 -0.84 17.36
CA ASP A 294 -2.04 -0.08 18.55
C ASP A 294 -1.34 1.27 18.54
N ARG A 295 -0.03 1.27 18.28
CA ARG A 295 0.74 2.52 18.18
C ARG A 295 0.27 3.40 17.04
N PHE A 296 -0.01 2.81 15.87
CA PHE A 296 -0.49 3.55 14.70
C PHE A 296 -1.83 4.22 15.00
N VAL A 297 -2.81 3.49 15.54
CA VAL A 297 -4.15 4.01 15.82
C VAL A 297 -4.10 5.06 16.91
N ASP A 298 -3.33 4.84 17.98
CA ASP A 298 -3.16 5.83 19.03
C ASP A 298 -2.57 7.13 18.47
N LEU A 299 -1.48 7.04 17.69
CA LEU A 299 -0.85 8.20 17.09
C LEU A 299 -1.76 8.91 16.09
N PHE A 300 -2.45 8.15 15.23
CA PHE A 300 -3.43 8.67 14.29
C PHE A 300 -4.52 9.49 14.98
N THR A 301 -5.02 9.03 16.13
CA THR A 301 -6.07 9.75 16.86
C THR A 301 -5.60 11.11 17.38
N HIS A 302 -4.32 11.24 17.72
CA HIS A 302 -3.71 12.52 18.11
C HIS A 302 -3.43 13.40 16.89
N THR A 303 -2.91 12.80 15.81
CA THR A 303 -2.66 13.50 14.54
C THR A 303 -3.94 14.13 13.99
N VAL A 304 -5.06 13.41 13.96
CA VAL A 304 -6.36 13.95 13.51
C VAL A 304 -6.76 15.20 14.29
N ALA A 305 -6.50 15.27 15.59
CA ALA A 305 -6.85 16.41 16.42
C ALA A 305 -6.00 17.68 16.12
N GLY A 306 -4.81 17.50 15.54
CA GLY A 306 -3.91 18.60 15.17
C GLY A 306 -4.04 19.09 13.74
N LEU A 307 -4.79 18.39 12.88
CA LEU A 307 -4.87 18.72 11.46
C LEU A 307 -6.14 19.51 11.13
N ASP A 308 -5.96 20.60 10.40
CA ASP A 308 -7.02 21.31 9.71
C ASP A 308 -6.89 21.09 8.19
N ILE A 309 -8.00 20.80 7.52
CA ILE A 309 -8.01 20.44 6.10
C ILE A 309 -8.73 21.53 5.32
N VAL A 310 -8.01 22.17 4.40
CA VAL A 310 -8.56 23.22 3.53
C VAL A 310 -8.60 22.69 2.10
N GLU A 311 -9.80 22.59 1.52
CA GLU A 311 -9.93 22.24 0.11
C GLU A 311 -9.54 23.44 -0.77
N THR A 312 -8.61 23.23 -1.69
CA THR A 312 -8.21 24.20 -2.70
C THR A 312 -8.81 23.84 -4.05
N ALA A 313 -9.02 24.86 -4.90
CA ALA A 313 -9.45 24.63 -6.27
C ALA A 313 -8.43 23.74 -7.00
N ASP A 314 -8.94 22.86 -7.86
CA ASP A 314 -8.08 22.00 -8.69
C ASP A 314 -7.24 22.90 -9.59
N ALA A 315 -5.96 23.02 -9.26
CA ALA A 315 -4.98 23.52 -10.20
C ALA A 315 -4.80 22.43 -11.26
N THR A 316 -5.79 22.27 -12.13
CA THR A 316 -5.61 21.67 -13.46
C THR A 316 -4.74 22.62 -14.27
N GLY A 317 -3.54 22.90 -13.79
CA GLY A 317 -2.47 23.40 -14.61
C GLY A 317 -2.02 22.23 -15.46
N ASP A 318 -1.99 22.44 -16.77
CA ASP A 318 -1.23 21.61 -17.69
C ASP A 318 0.09 21.15 -17.05
N LEU A 319 0.57 19.98 -17.48
CA LEU A 319 1.86 19.38 -17.16
C LEU A 319 3.06 20.25 -17.64
N ALA A 320 3.08 21.53 -17.26
CA ALA A 320 4.06 22.54 -17.55
C ALA A 320 5.05 22.66 -16.37
N GLY A 321 5.69 21.53 -16.06
CA GLY A 321 6.90 21.49 -15.24
C GLY A 321 8.14 21.56 -16.13
N THR A 322 9.10 22.40 -15.74
CA THR A 322 10.34 22.70 -16.49
C THR A 322 11.42 21.62 -16.39
N ALA A 323 11.27 20.65 -15.49
CA ALA A 323 12.18 19.52 -15.40
C ALA A 323 11.70 18.38 -16.31
N GLU A 324 12.10 18.40 -17.58
CA GLU A 324 11.69 17.42 -18.60
C GLU A 324 11.90 15.96 -18.16
N HIS A 325 12.85 15.73 -17.25
CA HIS A 325 13.28 14.42 -16.77
C HIS A 325 12.81 14.04 -15.36
N LEU A 326 12.12 14.94 -14.64
CA LEU A 326 11.75 14.72 -13.25
C LEU A 326 10.23 14.65 -13.09
N PHE A 327 9.76 13.61 -12.40
CA PHE A 327 8.37 13.50 -11.98
C PHE A 327 8.26 12.74 -10.67
N TYR A 328 7.07 12.74 -10.09
CA TYR A 328 6.78 12.06 -8.83
C TYR A 328 5.75 10.96 -9.04
N VAL A 329 5.86 9.88 -8.26
CA VAL A 329 4.88 8.81 -8.18
C VAL A 329 4.43 8.68 -6.72
N PRO A 330 3.44 9.50 -6.30
CA PRO A 330 3.02 9.63 -4.90
C PRO A 330 2.63 8.32 -4.20
N ASP A 331 2.20 7.33 -4.97
CA ASP A 331 1.68 6.05 -4.50
C ASP A 331 2.69 4.90 -4.55
N MET A 332 3.97 5.19 -4.81
CA MET A 332 5.10 4.26 -4.77
C MET A 332 5.65 4.08 -3.34
N ASN A 333 5.58 2.86 -2.77
CA ASN A 333 5.89 2.67 -1.34
C ASN A 333 6.86 1.51 -1.00
N CYS A 334 7.29 0.71 -1.97
CA CYS A 334 8.18 -0.43 -1.71
C CYS A 334 9.02 -0.81 -2.94
N LYS A 335 9.99 -1.71 -2.77
CA LYS A 335 10.86 -2.15 -3.88
C LYS A 335 10.12 -2.81 -5.04
N HIS A 336 8.94 -3.41 -4.82
CA HIS A 336 8.11 -3.87 -5.93
C HIS A 336 7.68 -2.72 -6.83
N CYS A 337 7.23 -1.59 -6.27
CA CYS A 337 6.87 -0.41 -7.05
C CYS A 337 8.04 0.12 -7.89
N VAL A 338 9.26 0.15 -7.34
CA VAL A 338 10.47 0.53 -8.08
C VAL A 338 10.66 -0.37 -9.31
N ARG A 339 10.54 -1.68 -9.13
CA ARG A 339 10.67 -2.65 -10.24
C ARG A 339 9.56 -2.47 -11.27
N THR A 340 8.31 -2.34 -10.85
CA THR A 340 7.18 -2.18 -11.78
C THR A 340 7.30 -0.87 -12.58
N ILE A 341 7.58 0.26 -11.91
CA ILE A 341 7.73 1.56 -12.56
C ILE A 341 8.93 1.54 -13.51
N GLY A 342 10.07 1.00 -13.05
CA GLY A 342 11.26 0.81 -13.89
C GLY A 342 10.96 -0.02 -15.13
N GLY A 343 10.38 -1.21 -14.96
CA GLY A 343 10.03 -2.12 -16.06
C GLY A 343 9.05 -1.53 -17.07
N VAL A 344 8.03 -0.79 -16.61
CA VAL A 344 7.10 -0.08 -17.51
C VAL A 344 7.86 0.94 -18.36
N LEU A 345 8.71 1.77 -17.77
CA LEU A 345 9.47 2.80 -18.49
C LEU A 345 10.50 2.18 -19.44
N GLU A 346 11.23 1.16 -18.99
CA GLU A 346 12.25 0.47 -19.78
C GLU A 346 11.64 -0.28 -20.98
N SER A 347 10.45 -0.88 -20.83
CA SER A 347 9.71 -1.51 -21.94
C SER A 347 9.37 -0.51 -23.05
N MET A 348 9.26 0.77 -22.70
CA MET A 348 9.04 1.88 -23.62
C MET A 348 10.33 2.52 -24.12
N GLN A 349 11.48 1.90 -23.85
CA GLN A 349 12.83 2.38 -24.18
C GLN A 349 13.17 3.76 -23.58
N ILE A 350 12.67 4.02 -22.37
CA ILE A 350 12.96 5.22 -21.59
C ILE A 350 14.02 4.85 -20.55
N ALA A 351 15.16 5.54 -20.59
CA ALA A 351 16.23 5.29 -19.63
C ALA A 351 15.86 5.86 -18.26
N VAL A 352 15.87 5.02 -17.23
CA VAL A 352 15.61 5.41 -15.85
C VAL A 352 16.96 5.64 -15.15
N ARG A 353 17.14 6.86 -14.61
CA ARG A 353 18.36 7.25 -13.89
C ARG A 353 18.27 6.98 -12.40
N GLU A 354 17.09 7.22 -11.82
CA GLU A 354 16.87 7.13 -10.38
C GLU A 354 15.38 6.91 -10.11
N ILE A 355 15.07 6.04 -9.15
CA ILE A 355 13.75 5.93 -8.52
C ILE A 355 13.99 5.98 -7.00
N ASP A 356 13.55 7.05 -6.36
CA ASP A 356 13.69 7.27 -4.92
C ASP A 356 12.36 7.00 -4.21
N LEU A 357 12.34 5.97 -3.36
CA LEU A 357 11.18 5.55 -2.57
C LEU A 357 10.78 6.53 -1.47
N ILE A 358 11.74 7.26 -0.91
CA ILE A 358 11.53 8.18 0.20
C ILE A 358 10.87 9.44 -0.36
N SER A 359 11.53 10.11 -1.32
CA SER A 359 11.03 11.35 -1.92
C SER A 359 9.97 11.15 -3.02
N LYS A 360 9.59 9.89 -3.31
CA LYS A 360 8.64 9.50 -4.37
C LYS A 360 9.04 9.98 -5.76
N ARG A 361 10.33 10.22 -5.97
CA ARG A 361 10.88 10.91 -7.14
C ARG A 361 11.38 9.93 -8.18
N VAL A 362 11.12 10.20 -9.46
CA VAL A 362 11.63 9.43 -10.60
C VAL A 362 12.37 10.37 -11.55
N ARG A 363 13.60 9.99 -11.91
CA ARG A 363 14.39 10.64 -12.97
C ARG A 363 14.44 9.73 -14.18
N ALA A 364 13.90 10.17 -15.31
CA ALA A 364 13.84 9.40 -16.55
C ALA A 364 14.05 10.25 -17.81
N GLU A 365 14.64 9.66 -18.84
CA GLU A 365 15.00 10.34 -20.09
C GLU A 365 13.91 10.18 -21.15
N PHE A 366 12.98 11.14 -21.19
CA PHE A 366 11.95 11.20 -22.22
C PHE A 366 12.48 11.84 -23.50
N ARG A 367 12.15 11.25 -24.65
CA ARG A 367 12.57 11.77 -25.97
C ARG A 367 11.72 12.93 -26.47
N SER A 368 10.54 13.14 -25.87
CA SER A 368 9.60 14.22 -26.20
C SER A 368 8.46 14.28 -25.16
N ALA A 369 7.74 15.41 -25.13
CA ALA A 369 6.53 15.55 -24.32
C ALA A 369 5.46 14.48 -24.65
N ARG A 370 5.32 14.10 -25.93
CA ARG A 370 4.40 13.03 -26.37
C ARG A 370 4.81 11.67 -25.81
N ASN A 371 6.12 11.35 -25.81
CA ASN A 371 6.64 10.12 -25.23
C ASN A 371 6.41 10.09 -23.71
N ARG A 372 6.64 11.21 -23.00
CA ARG A 372 6.32 11.36 -21.58
C ARG A 372 4.83 11.15 -21.29
N HIS A 373 3.95 11.76 -22.08
CA HIS A 373 2.50 11.59 -21.92
C HIS A 373 2.08 10.12 -22.05
N ARG A 374 2.57 9.41 -23.09
CA ARG A 374 2.29 7.97 -23.25
C ARG A 374 2.83 7.13 -22.10
N ALA A 375 4.01 7.47 -21.56
CA ALA A 375 4.56 6.78 -20.40
C ALA A 375 3.71 7.00 -19.15
N PHE A 376 3.18 8.21 -18.96
CA PHE A 376 2.29 8.50 -17.85
C PHE A 376 0.96 7.76 -17.96
N GLU A 377 0.39 7.61 -19.16
CA GLU A 377 -0.77 6.75 -19.38
C GLU A 377 -0.45 5.27 -19.04
N ALA A 378 0.68 4.74 -19.50
CA ALA A 378 1.09 3.36 -19.19
C ALA A 378 1.29 3.12 -17.68
N LEU A 379 1.85 4.11 -16.96
CA LEU A 379 1.95 4.07 -15.51
C LEU A 379 0.58 4.10 -14.84
N ARG A 380 -0.37 4.90 -15.32
CA ARG A 380 -1.76 4.93 -14.82
C ARG A 380 -2.51 3.64 -15.07
N ASP A 381 -2.31 3.02 -16.23
CA ASP A 381 -2.87 1.69 -16.52
C ASP A 381 -2.31 0.64 -15.56
N SER A 382 -1.02 0.75 -15.22
CA SER A 382 -0.35 -0.05 -14.18
C SER A 382 -0.81 0.32 -12.75
N GLY A 383 -1.56 1.41 -12.59
CA GLY A 383 -2.18 1.84 -11.35
C GLY A 383 -1.30 2.75 -10.51
N TYR A 384 -0.41 3.51 -11.13
CA TYR A 384 0.40 4.56 -10.52
C TYR A 384 -0.07 5.93 -10.97
N ASN A 385 0.10 6.96 -10.13
CA ASN A 385 -0.44 8.30 -10.42
C ASN A 385 0.67 9.33 -10.62
N PRO A 386 1.40 9.33 -11.76
CA PRO A 386 2.51 10.24 -11.97
C PRO A 386 2.08 11.71 -12.03
N THR A 387 2.86 12.59 -11.40
CA THR A 387 2.65 14.05 -11.37
C THR A 387 3.96 14.81 -11.62
N LEU A 388 3.85 15.99 -12.22
CA LEU A 388 4.97 16.93 -12.39
C LEU A 388 5.00 18.02 -11.31
N ALA A 389 3.95 18.11 -10.48
CA ALA A 389 3.90 19.09 -9.41
C ALA A 389 5.05 18.79 -8.44
N ALA A 390 6.02 19.69 -8.40
CA ALA A 390 6.95 19.75 -7.29
C ALA A 390 6.14 20.04 -6.02
N PRO A 391 6.57 19.54 -4.86
CA PRO A 391 5.97 19.92 -3.59
C PRO A 391 6.02 21.44 -3.48
N ASP A 392 4.90 22.07 -3.10
CA ASP A 392 4.94 23.48 -2.72
C ASP A 392 5.94 23.61 -1.57
N PRO A 393 6.89 24.56 -1.61
CA PRO A 393 7.72 24.84 -0.45
C PRO A 393 6.78 25.16 0.71
N ALA A 394 6.86 24.36 1.78
CA ALA A 394 6.02 24.52 2.96
C ALA A 394 6.08 25.99 3.41
N GLY A 395 4.93 26.67 3.36
CA GLY A 395 4.75 28.03 3.86
C GLY A 395 4.77 28.09 5.38
#